data_AF-A0A0Q4JMP2-F1
#
_entry.id   AF-A0A0Q4JMP2-F1
#
_cell.length_a   1.000
_cell.length_b   1.000
_cell.length_c   1.000
_cell.angle_alpha   90.00
_cell.angle_beta   90.00
_cell.angle_gamma   90.00
#
_symmetry.space_group_name_H-M   'P 1'
#
loop_
_entity.id
_entity.type
_entity.pdbx_description
1 polymer ?
#
loop_
_entity_poly.entity_id
_entity_poly.type
_entity_poly.pdbx_seq_one_letter_code
_entity_poly.pdbx_strand_id
1 'polypeptide(L)'
;MDDNDQKKDGRGKAQKVLAANGRDLMAKIAEEVRTMRKMGRPTKFTPEIAEDLLLYLRSGLAFEDACREIGVSDQTVRDWCKVREEFAVEFEAARELGMESLESRMINIQSGGSLSTGDRARDRDLVKLLIWIMSKRNNRYADRLDITSGGKPFQIVHLPDDDILDADFVEVAAIEDNSQE
;
A
#
# COMPACT_ATOMS: atom_id res chain seq x y z
N MET A 1 12.21 7.80 -72.12
CA MET A 1 13.19 7.10 -71.29
C MET A 1 14.31 8.08 -71.06
N ASP A 2 14.58 8.71 -69.92
CA ASP A 2 14.04 8.63 -68.55
C ASP A 2 14.43 9.92 -67.82
N ASP A 3 13.48 10.82 -67.58
CA ASP A 3 13.67 12.12 -66.89
C ASP A 3 13.39 12.03 -65.37
N ASN A 4 13.71 10.89 -64.74
CA ASN A 4 13.29 10.61 -63.35
C ASN A 4 14.41 10.35 -62.34
N ASP A 5 15.69 10.55 -62.69
CA ASP A 5 16.79 10.10 -61.81
C ASP A 5 17.46 11.21 -60.98
N GLN A 6 17.14 12.49 -61.20
CA GLN A 6 17.71 13.61 -60.41
C GLN A 6 16.93 13.97 -59.13
N LYS A 7 15.77 13.35 -58.84
CA LYS A 7 14.91 13.72 -57.70
C LYS A 7 15.09 12.87 -56.42
N LYS A 8 16.04 11.92 -56.42
CA LYS A 8 16.25 10.98 -55.29
C LYS A 8 17.31 11.41 -54.26
N ASP A 9 18.28 12.26 -54.61
CA ASP A 9 19.40 12.61 -53.70
C ASP A 9 19.02 13.66 -52.62
N GLY A 10 18.06 14.55 -52.90
CA GLY A 10 17.62 15.58 -51.94
C GLY A 10 16.79 15.06 -50.76
N ARG A 11 16.00 14.01 -50.98
CA ARG A 11 15.15 13.40 -49.93
C ARG A 11 15.97 12.65 -48.89
N GLY A 12 17.02 11.94 -49.31
CA GLY A 12 17.93 11.25 -48.41
C GLY A 12 18.70 12.21 -47.49
N LYS A 13 19.12 13.36 -48.01
CA LYS A 13 19.83 14.40 -47.23
C LYS A 13 18.92 15.10 -46.22
N ALA A 14 17.71 15.50 -46.63
CA ALA A 14 16.73 16.11 -45.73
C ALA A 14 16.28 15.15 -44.61
N GLN A 15 16.09 13.86 -44.93
CA GLN A 15 15.70 12.83 -43.96
C GLN A 15 16.84 12.50 -42.98
N LYS A 16 18.09 12.60 -43.42
CA LYS A 16 19.28 12.42 -42.58
C LYS A 16 19.50 13.60 -41.62
N VAL A 17 19.21 14.83 -42.05
CA VAL A 17 19.23 16.04 -41.20
C VAL A 17 18.09 16.04 -40.19
N LEU A 18 16.88 15.64 -40.59
CA LEU A 18 15.75 15.48 -39.65
C LEU A 18 16.04 14.42 -38.57
N ALA A 19 16.67 13.30 -38.97
CA ALA A 19 17.07 12.24 -38.05
C ALA A 19 18.28 12.62 -37.17
N ALA A 20 19.13 13.56 -37.60
CA ALA A 20 20.21 14.12 -36.78
C ALA A 20 19.63 15.09 -35.73
N ASN A 21 18.76 16.01 -36.15
CA ASN A 21 18.06 16.93 -35.25
C ASN A 21 17.18 16.20 -34.23
N GLY A 22 16.54 15.08 -34.63
CA GLY A 22 15.79 14.23 -33.72
C GLY A 22 16.67 13.52 -32.68
N ARG A 23 17.89 13.09 -33.05
CA ARG A 23 18.85 12.50 -32.10
C ARG A 23 19.38 13.54 -31.12
N ASP A 24 19.64 14.76 -31.59
CA ASP A 24 20.09 15.87 -30.74
C ASP A 24 19.00 16.34 -29.78
N LEU A 25 17.73 16.34 -30.22
CA LEU A 25 16.59 16.61 -29.35
C LEU A 25 16.44 15.53 -28.27
N MET A 26 16.54 14.26 -28.64
CA MET A 26 16.48 13.14 -27.68
C MET A 26 17.67 13.15 -26.71
N ALA A 27 18.87 13.55 -27.17
CA ALA A 27 20.04 13.72 -26.31
C ALA A 27 19.87 14.89 -25.33
N LYS A 28 19.29 16.02 -25.77
CA LYS A 28 18.94 17.13 -24.88
C LYS A 28 17.91 16.74 -23.83
N ILE A 29 16.83 16.06 -24.23
CA ILE A 29 15.80 15.57 -23.30
C ILE A 29 16.41 14.57 -22.32
N ALA A 30 17.25 13.65 -22.79
CA ALA A 30 17.92 12.68 -21.93
C ALA A 30 18.87 13.36 -20.92
N GLU A 31 19.61 14.39 -21.33
CA GLU A 31 20.47 15.15 -20.44
C GLU A 31 19.67 16.00 -19.45
N GLU A 32 18.56 16.60 -19.87
CA GLU A 32 17.65 17.36 -19.01
C GLU A 32 16.96 16.47 -17.96
N VAL A 33 16.52 15.28 -18.36
CA VAL A 33 16.02 14.24 -17.44
C VAL A 33 17.13 13.77 -16.48
N ARG A 34 18.38 13.68 -16.96
CA ARG A 34 19.53 13.28 -16.15
C ARG A 34 19.94 14.36 -15.14
N THR A 35 19.86 15.63 -15.51
CA THR A 35 20.14 16.75 -14.60
C THR A 35 19.02 16.92 -13.58
N MET A 36 17.75 16.73 -13.95
CA MET A 36 16.64 16.66 -12.99
C MET A 36 16.81 15.50 -12.00
N ARG A 37 17.28 14.34 -12.46
CA ARG A 37 17.63 13.21 -11.57
C ARG A 37 18.81 13.50 -10.63
N LYS A 38 19.68 14.45 -10.97
CA LYS A 38 20.82 14.89 -10.13
C LYS A 38 20.44 15.97 -9.13
N MET A 39 19.37 16.72 -9.36
CA MET A 39 18.80 17.60 -8.33
C MET A 39 18.29 16.70 -7.20
N GLY A 40 18.86 16.88 -6.01
CA GLY A 40 18.52 16.08 -4.83
C GLY A 40 17.01 16.04 -4.62
N ARG A 41 16.52 14.89 -4.15
CA ARG A 41 15.12 14.65 -3.81
C ARG A 41 14.56 15.87 -3.05
N PRO A 42 13.49 16.54 -3.50
CA PRO A 42 12.98 17.75 -2.84
C PRO A 42 12.78 17.50 -1.34
N THR A 43 13.56 18.20 -0.52
CA THR A 43 13.53 18.07 0.95
C THR A 43 12.67 19.14 1.62
N LYS A 44 12.37 20.22 0.89
CA LYS A 44 11.61 21.35 1.41
C LYS A 44 10.12 21.05 1.36
N PHE A 45 9.44 21.23 2.50
CA PHE A 45 7.99 21.17 2.58
C PHE A 45 7.38 22.29 1.73
N THR A 46 6.49 21.92 0.82
CA THR A 46 5.56 22.85 0.18
C THR A 46 4.13 22.33 0.35
N PRO A 47 3.13 23.21 0.52
CA PRO A 47 1.73 22.80 0.66
C PRO A 47 1.25 21.91 -0.49
N GLU A 48 1.70 22.18 -1.72
CA GLU A 48 1.28 21.44 -2.92
C GLU A 48 1.77 19.98 -2.87
N ILE A 49 3.04 19.76 -2.51
CA ILE A 49 3.61 18.42 -2.38
C ILE A 49 2.94 17.65 -1.23
N ALA A 50 2.63 18.36 -0.14
CA ALA A 50 1.91 17.78 0.98
C ALA A 50 0.49 17.35 0.57
N GLU A 51 -0.23 18.20 -0.17
CA GLU A 51 -1.58 17.90 -0.65
C GLU A 51 -1.60 16.71 -1.62
N ASP A 52 -0.65 16.66 -2.57
CA ASP A 52 -0.48 15.51 -3.47
C ASP A 52 -0.23 14.22 -2.71
N LEU A 53 0.62 14.25 -1.67
CA LEU A 53 0.86 13.09 -0.81
C LEU A 53 -0.41 12.63 -0.13
N LEU A 54 -1.16 13.56 0.47
CA LEU A 54 -2.40 13.25 1.17
C LEU A 54 -3.44 12.66 0.20
N LEU A 55 -3.49 13.15 -1.04
CA LEU A 55 -4.36 12.60 -2.08
C LEU A 55 -4.01 11.13 -2.40
N TYR A 56 -2.73 10.81 -2.58
CA TYR A 56 -2.29 9.44 -2.79
C TYR A 56 -2.62 8.52 -1.60
N LEU A 57 -2.41 8.99 -0.37
CA LEU A 57 -2.73 8.22 0.83
C LEU A 57 -4.23 7.97 0.95
N ARG A 58 -5.08 8.98 0.69
CA ARG A 58 -6.55 8.85 0.68
C ARG A 58 -7.04 7.85 -0.38
N SER A 59 -6.32 7.72 -1.50
CA SER A 59 -6.61 6.70 -2.53
C SER A 59 -6.23 5.27 -2.10
N GLY A 60 -5.64 5.10 -0.91
CA GLY A 60 -5.18 3.82 -0.39
C GLY A 60 -3.88 3.35 -1.02
N LEU A 61 -3.06 4.25 -1.60
CA LEU A 61 -1.74 3.90 -2.09
C LEU A 61 -0.80 3.63 -0.90
N ALA A 62 0.15 2.69 -1.06
CA ALA A 62 1.13 2.44 -0.01
C ALA A 62 1.99 3.68 0.22
N PHE A 63 2.39 3.93 1.48
CA PHE A 63 3.15 5.12 1.86
C PHE A 63 4.46 5.27 1.06
N GLU A 64 5.20 4.18 0.86
CA GLU A 64 6.45 4.18 0.07
C GLU A 64 6.19 4.52 -1.40
N ASP A 65 5.08 4.00 -1.96
CA ASP A 65 4.68 4.27 -3.35
C ASP A 65 4.23 5.74 -3.51
N ALA A 66 3.47 6.26 -2.56
CA ALA A 66 3.06 7.65 -2.53
C ALA A 66 4.28 8.60 -2.43
N CYS A 67 5.24 8.28 -1.55
CA CYS A 67 6.52 9.00 -1.44
C CYS A 67 7.33 8.94 -2.73
N ARG A 68 7.30 7.81 -3.44
CA ARG A 68 7.95 7.66 -4.74
C ARG A 68 7.32 8.55 -5.79
N GLU A 69 5.99 8.64 -5.84
CA GLU A 69 5.30 9.45 -6.86
C GLU A 69 5.49 10.95 -6.69
N ILE A 70 5.48 11.44 -5.46
CA ILE A 70 5.80 12.86 -5.21
C ILE A 70 7.30 13.14 -5.28
N GLY A 71 8.13 12.10 -5.44
CA GLY A 71 9.57 12.23 -5.45
C GLY A 71 10.15 12.71 -4.13
N VAL A 72 9.60 12.31 -2.96
CA VAL A 72 10.08 12.75 -1.62
C VAL A 72 10.42 11.59 -0.69
N SER A 73 11.52 11.75 0.03
CA SER A 73 11.87 11.05 1.26
C SER A 73 10.77 10.43 2.12
N ASP A 74 10.67 9.12 2.34
CA ASP A 74 9.90 8.59 3.48
C ASP A 74 10.34 9.24 4.79
N GLN A 75 11.67 9.37 4.97
CA GLN A 75 12.26 10.04 6.12
C GLN A 75 11.88 11.53 6.15
N THR A 76 11.94 12.19 5.00
CA THR A 76 11.59 13.61 4.86
C THR A 76 10.13 13.87 5.24
N VAL A 77 9.18 13.04 4.79
CA VAL A 77 7.77 13.16 5.18
C VAL A 77 7.61 12.96 6.69
N ARG A 78 8.27 11.94 7.26
CA ARG A 78 8.24 11.72 8.71
C ARG A 78 8.78 12.90 9.50
N ASP A 79 9.81 13.57 8.98
CA ASP A 79 10.36 14.77 9.60
C ASP A 79 9.41 15.96 9.47
N TRP A 80 8.66 16.08 8.37
CA TRP A 80 7.58 17.07 8.26
C TRP A 80 6.50 16.86 9.31
N CYS A 81 6.07 15.61 9.56
CA CYS A 81 5.09 15.31 10.61
C CYS A 81 5.59 15.66 12.02
N LYS A 82 6.89 15.54 12.29
CA LYS A 82 7.46 15.93 13.61
C LYS A 82 7.45 17.43 13.84
N VAL A 83 7.66 18.21 12.78
CA VAL A 83 7.80 19.67 12.86
C VAL A 83 6.43 20.38 12.74
N ARG A 84 5.47 19.76 12.03
CA ARG A 84 4.17 20.35 11.71
C ARG A 84 3.05 19.45 12.21
N GLU A 85 2.51 19.77 13.38
CA GLU A 85 1.44 18.99 14.01
C GLU A 85 0.17 18.94 13.15
N GLU A 86 -0.24 20.07 12.55
CA GLU A 86 -1.39 20.12 11.65
C GLU A 86 -1.27 19.12 10.49
N PHE A 87 -0.08 19.07 9.87
CA PHE A 87 0.20 18.11 8.80
C PHE A 87 0.21 16.66 9.31
N ALA A 88 0.69 16.40 10.54
CA ALA A 88 0.65 15.07 11.12
C ALA A 88 -0.78 14.57 11.33
N VAL A 89 -1.69 15.45 11.76
CA VAL A 89 -3.12 15.15 11.92
C VAL A 89 -3.76 14.84 10.57
N GLU A 90 -3.52 15.69 9.56
CA GLU A 90 -4.04 15.45 8.20
C GLU A 90 -3.48 14.18 7.57
N PHE A 91 -2.19 13.89 7.81
CA PHE A 91 -1.52 12.70 7.35
C PHE A 91 -2.16 11.44 7.90
N GLU A 92 -2.42 11.37 9.20
CA GLU A 92 -3.05 10.19 9.80
C GLU A 92 -4.52 10.06 9.36
N ALA A 93 -5.25 11.17 9.25
CA ALA A 93 -6.61 11.17 8.69
C ALA A 93 -6.64 10.67 7.22
N ALA A 94 -5.67 11.07 6.40
CA ALA A 94 -5.54 10.60 5.02
C ALA A 94 -5.27 9.09 4.96
N ARG A 95 -4.47 8.56 5.88
CA ARG A 95 -4.18 7.11 5.96
C ARG A 95 -5.40 6.32 6.39
N GLU A 96 -6.17 6.84 7.33
CA GLU A 96 -7.44 6.25 7.77
C GLU A 96 -8.46 6.20 6.61
N LEU A 97 -8.64 7.31 5.88
CA LEU A 97 -9.48 7.34 4.66
C LEU A 97 -8.98 6.38 3.58
N GLY A 98 -7.66 6.22 3.45
CA GLY A 98 -7.05 5.24 2.55
C GLY A 98 -7.47 3.80 2.83
N MET A 99 -7.87 3.47 4.06
CA MET A 99 -8.36 2.14 4.42
C MET A 99 -9.74 1.85 3.81
N GLU A 100 -10.60 2.87 3.69
CA GLU A 100 -11.89 2.74 2.99
C GLU A 100 -11.68 2.50 1.49
N SER A 101 -10.67 3.16 0.89
CA SER A 101 -10.26 2.88 -0.49
C SER A 101 -9.70 1.46 -0.68
N LEU A 102 -9.01 0.90 0.32
CA LEU A 102 -8.53 -0.48 0.30
C LEU A 102 -9.69 -1.49 0.34
N GLU A 103 -10.76 -1.20 1.07
CA GLU A 103 -11.96 -2.05 1.09
C GLU A 103 -12.55 -2.23 -0.32
N SER A 104 -12.79 -1.12 -1.03
CA SER A 104 -13.29 -1.14 -2.41
C SER A 104 -12.33 -1.89 -3.34
N ARG A 105 -11.01 -1.70 -3.16
CA ARG A 105 -9.98 -2.41 -3.92
C ARG A 105 -10.02 -3.91 -3.69
N MET A 106 -10.20 -4.37 -2.45
CA MET A 106 -10.30 -5.80 -2.15
C MET A 106 -11.52 -6.44 -2.82
N ILE A 107 -12.67 -5.76 -2.82
CA ILE A 107 -13.89 -6.22 -3.51
C ILE A 107 -13.62 -6.34 -5.03
N ASN A 108 -12.94 -5.35 -5.61
CA ASN A 108 -12.57 -5.39 -7.03
C ASN A 108 -11.63 -6.57 -7.34
N ILE A 109 -10.58 -6.78 -6.54
CA ILE A 109 -9.63 -7.90 -6.69
C ILE A 109 -10.38 -9.24 -6.60
N GLN A 110 -11.17 -9.43 -5.54
CA GLN A 110 -11.85 -10.70 -5.26
C GLN A 110 -12.91 -11.05 -6.31
N SER A 111 -13.53 -10.05 -6.94
CA SER A 111 -14.49 -10.22 -8.03
C SER A 111 -13.85 -10.45 -9.41
N GLY A 112 -12.51 -10.42 -9.51
CA GLY A 112 -11.81 -10.54 -10.80
C GLY A 112 -11.88 -9.27 -11.64
N GLY A 113 -12.04 -8.11 -10.99
CA GLY A 113 -12.10 -6.80 -11.63
C GLY A 113 -10.76 -6.33 -12.19
N SER A 114 -10.69 -5.05 -12.56
CA SER A 114 -9.50 -4.45 -13.20
C SER A 114 -8.22 -4.47 -12.35
N LEU A 115 -8.34 -4.64 -11.03
CA LEU A 115 -7.20 -4.71 -10.10
C LEU A 115 -6.81 -6.17 -9.77
N SER A 116 -7.55 -7.15 -10.27
CA SER A 116 -7.22 -8.57 -10.14
C SER A 116 -5.99 -8.91 -10.95
N THR A 117 -5.16 -9.81 -10.43
CA THR A 117 -4.01 -10.34 -11.17
C THR A 117 -4.39 -11.43 -12.17
N GLY A 118 -5.67 -11.84 -12.21
CA GLY A 118 -6.17 -13.00 -12.95
C GLY A 118 -5.87 -14.34 -12.28
N ASP A 119 -5.00 -14.35 -11.26
CA ASP A 119 -4.63 -15.50 -10.46
C ASP A 119 -5.41 -15.49 -9.13
N ARG A 120 -6.45 -16.32 -9.04
CA ARG A 120 -7.32 -16.38 -7.85
C ARG A 120 -6.59 -16.75 -6.57
N ALA A 121 -5.50 -17.51 -6.64
CA ALA A 121 -4.76 -17.89 -5.43
C ALA A 121 -4.01 -16.66 -4.89
N ARG A 122 -3.29 -15.96 -5.77
CA ARG A 122 -2.60 -14.71 -5.42
C ARG A 122 -3.57 -13.65 -4.90
N ASP A 123 -4.70 -13.46 -5.59
CA ASP A 123 -5.71 -12.46 -5.21
C ASP A 123 -6.30 -12.74 -3.84
N ARG A 124 -6.59 -14.03 -3.52
CA ARG A 124 -7.05 -14.44 -2.19
C ARG A 124 -6.01 -14.13 -1.11
N ASP A 125 -4.74 -14.45 -1.36
CA ASP A 125 -3.66 -14.24 -0.39
C ASP A 125 -3.40 -12.75 -0.15
N LEU A 126 -3.50 -11.94 -1.20
CA LEU A 126 -3.43 -10.48 -1.12
C LEU A 126 -4.57 -9.91 -0.26
N VAL A 127 -5.82 -10.33 -0.50
CA VAL A 127 -6.97 -9.88 0.30
C VAL A 127 -6.82 -10.27 1.77
N LYS A 128 -6.35 -11.49 2.07
CA LYS A 128 -6.08 -11.92 3.46
C LYS A 128 -5.02 -11.05 4.14
N LEU A 129 -3.93 -10.74 3.44
CA LEU A 129 -2.89 -9.84 3.96
C LEU A 129 -3.48 -8.46 4.27
N LEU A 130 -4.30 -7.92 3.37
CA LEU A 130 -4.94 -6.61 3.55
C LEU A 130 -5.89 -6.60 4.76
N ILE A 131 -6.73 -7.62 4.92
CA ILE A 131 -7.61 -7.76 6.11
C ILE A 131 -6.79 -7.75 7.40
N TRP A 132 -5.68 -8.50 7.45
CA TRP A 132 -4.82 -8.54 8.63
C TRP A 132 -4.16 -7.18 8.92
N ILE A 133 -3.65 -6.48 7.91
CA ILE A 133 -3.07 -5.14 8.09
C ILE A 133 -4.15 -4.16 8.58
N MET A 134 -5.37 -4.23 8.02
CA MET A 134 -6.48 -3.35 8.40
C MET A 134 -6.92 -3.56 9.84
N SER A 135 -7.07 -4.82 10.28
CA SER A 135 -7.46 -5.13 11.65
C SER A 135 -6.44 -4.72 12.70
N LYS A 136 -5.14 -4.71 12.35
CA LYS A 136 -4.06 -4.26 13.25
C LYS A 136 -3.93 -2.75 13.34
N ARG A 137 -4.33 -2.02 12.30
CA ARG A 137 -4.20 -0.56 12.25
C ARG A 137 -5.40 0.17 12.80
N ASN A 138 -6.58 -0.43 12.67
CA ASN A 138 -7.82 0.25 13.01
C ASN A 138 -8.82 -0.72 13.64
N ASN A 139 -9.25 -0.38 14.86
CA ASN A 139 -10.20 -1.17 15.65
C ASN A 139 -11.57 -1.34 14.96
N ARG A 140 -11.92 -0.48 14.00
CA ARG A 140 -13.11 -0.63 13.15
C ARG A 140 -13.14 -1.97 12.43
N TYR A 141 -11.99 -2.43 11.95
CA TYR A 141 -11.82 -3.66 11.16
C TYR A 141 -11.31 -4.84 11.99
N ALA A 142 -11.22 -4.69 13.32
CA ALA A 142 -10.86 -5.79 14.20
C ALA A 142 -12.01 -6.80 14.33
N ASP A 143 -11.65 -8.07 14.54
CA ASP A 143 -12.63 -9.12 14.85
C ASP A 143 -13.37 -8.77 16.14
N ARG A 144 -14.70 -8.83 16.11
CA ARG A 144 -15.54 -8.66 17.31
C ARG A 144 -15.90 -10.03 17.85
N LEU A 145 -15.38 -10.35 19.03
CA LEU A 145 -15.70 -11.56 19.75
C LEU A 145 -16.68 -11.23 20.88
N ASP A 146 -17.85 -11.86 20.84
CA ASP A 146 -18.75 -11.88 22.00
C ASP A 146 -18.31 -13.01 22.93
N ILE A 147 -17.82 -12.66 24.11
CA ILE A 147 -17.39 -13.61 25.15
C ILE A 147 -18.47 -13.62 26.22
N THR A 148 -19.57 -14.33 25.95
CA THR A 148 -20.54 -14.67 26.98
C THR A 148 -20.30 -16.10 27.45
N SER A 149 -20.30 -16.33 28.76
CA SER A 149 -20.20 -17.66 29.35
C SER A 149 -21.47 -18.52 29.16
N GLY A 150 -22.31 -18.20 28.17
CA GLY A 150 -23.64 -18.82 28.01
C GLY A 150 -24.52 -18.71 29.27
N GLY A 151 -24.32 -17.66 30.08
CA GLY A 151 -25.02 -17.46 31.36
C GLY A 151 -24.54 -18.35 32.52
N LYS A 152 -23.50 -19.18 32.32
CA LYS A 152 -22.95 -20.02 33.37
C LYS A 152 -21.93 -19.23 34.22
N PRO A 153 -21.98 -19.32 35.56
CA PRO A 153 -20.97 -18.71 36.41
C PRO A 153 -19.61 -19.39 36.17
N PHE A 154 -18.55 -18.60 36.08
CA PHE A 154 -17.19 -19.12 36.03
C PHE A 154 -16.84 -19.69 37.41
N GLN A 155 -16.33 -20.93 37.46
CA GLN A 155 -15.72 -21.48 38.67
C GLN A 155 -14.22 -21.21 38.61
N ILE A 156 -13.74 -20.29 39.43
CA ILE A 156 -12.29 -20.14 39.67
C ILE A 156 -11.92 -21.15 40.74
N VAL A 157 -11.21 -22.20 40.35
CA VAL A 157 -10.58 -23.10 41.32
C VAL A 157 -9.22 -22.50 41.68
N HIS A 158 -9.10 -22.02 42.91
CA HIS A 158 -7.81 -21.58 43.44
C HIS A 158 -7.10 -22.82 43.99
N LEU A 159 -6.09 -23.31 43.28
CA LEU A 159 -5.19 -24.32 43.82
C LEU A 159 -4.30 -23.65 44.88
N PRO A 160 -4.07 -24.27 46.04
CA PRO A 160 -3.09 -23.78 47.00
C PRO A 160 -1.67 -23.89 46.40
N ASP A 161 -0.78 -22.96 46.75
CA ASP A 161 0.56 -22.82 46.15
C ASP A 161 1.43 -24.09 46.28
N ASP A 162 1.12 -24.95 47.25
CA ASP A 162 1.84 -26.20 47.52
C ASP A 162 1.54 -27.35 46.53
N ASP A 163 0.46 -27.27 45.73
CA ASP A 163 0.04 -28.34 44.80
C ASP A 163 0.53 -28.11 43.35
N ILE A 164 1.30 -27.05 43.08
CA ILE A 164 1.79 -26.72 41.72
C ILE A 164 2.96 -27.64 41.32
N LEU A 165 3.64 -28.28 42.29
CA LEU A 165 4.86 -29.06 42.03
C LEU A 165 4.60 -30.53 41.67
N ASP A 166 3.37 -31.04 41.79
CA ASP A 166 3.01 -32.43 41.45
C ASP A 166 2.00 -32.54 40.30
N ALA A 167 1.71 -31.45 39.59
CA ALA A 167 0.78 -31.45 38.46
C ALA A 167 1.45 -31.98 37.16
N ASP A 168 1.80 -33.28 37.16
CA ASP A 168 1.84 -34.05 35.93
C ASP A 168 0.41 -34.09 35.36
N PHE A 169 0.19 -33.32 34.29
CA PHE A 169 -0.90 -33.43 33.32
C PHE A 169 -2.18 -34.13 33.83
N VAL A 170 -3.08 -33.37 34.46
CA VAL A 170 -4.45 -33.84 34.67
C VAL A 170 -5.13 -33.93 33.31
N GLU A 171 -5.41 -35.16 32.86
CA GLU A 171 -6.31 -35.46 31.76
C GLU A 171 -7.61 -34.68 31.96
N VAL A 172 -7.90 -33.76 31.05
CA VAL A 172 -9.19 -33.07 31.01
C VAL A 172 -10.23 -34.11 30.59
N ALA A 173 -10.86 -34.74 31.58
CA ALA A 173 -11.97 -35.65 31.37
C ALA A 173 -13.08 -34.90 30.62
N ALA A 174 -13.48 -35.49 29.48
CA ALA A 174 -14.52 -34.98 28.62
C ALA A 174 -15.80 -34.67 29.42
N ILE A 175 -16.34 -33.48 29.22
CA ILE A 175 -17.69 -33.13 29.66
C ILE A 175 -18.65 -33.97 28.81
N GLU A 176 -19.20 -35.03 29.38
CA GLU A 176 -20.26 -35.81 28.74
C GLU A 176 -21.51 -34.94 28.58
N ASP A 177 -21.90 -34.76 27.32
CA ASP A 177 -23.13 -34.12 26.88
C ASP A 177 -24.33 -34.98 27.29
N ASN A 178 -24.89 -34.72 28.47
CA ASN A 178 -26.14 -35.35 28.89
C ASN A 178 -27.34 -34.57 28.36
N SER A 179 -27.59 -34.73 27.06
CA SER A 179 -28.81 -34.32 26.39
C SER A 179 -29.92 -35.37 26.60
N GLN A 180 -30.64 -35.23 27.72
CA GLN A 180 -32.02 -35.69 27.97
C GLN A 180 -32.59 -34.60 28.90
N GLU A 181 -33.65 -33.85 28.59
CA GLU A 181 -35.00 -34.21 28.14
C GLU A 181 -35.70 -32.96 27.58
#